data_AF-A0A090ZIH5-F1
#
_entry.id   AF-A0A090ZIH5-F1
#
_cell.length_a   1.000
_cell.length_b   1.000
_cell.length_c   1.000
_cell.angle_alpha   90.00
_cell.angle_beta   90.00
_cell.angle_gamma   90.00
#
_symmetry.space_group_name_H-M   'P 1'
#
loop_
_entity.id
_entity.type
_entity.pdbx_description
1 polymer ?
#
loop_
_entity_poly.entity_id
_entity_poly.type
_entity_poly.pdbx_seq_one_letter_code
_entity_poly.pdbx_strand_id
1 'polypeptide(L)' 'MFQKTEREGKKVNDTSDKLMLTEEEVRYMLHAADSIAGCAGRTMLAKILKGSRDKKLLALGLNDSIAYGYYRRLTIANIT' A
#
# COMPACT_ATOMS: atom_id res chain seq x y z
N MET A 1 -25.12 32.57 20.01
CA MET A 1 -24.84 32.62 18.55
C MET A 1 -23.40 32.18 18.38
N PHE A 2 -23.16 30.89 18.11
CA PHE A 2 -21.81 30.34 18.02
C PHE A 2 -21.28 30.56 16.61
N GLN A 3 -20.19 31.34 16.50
CA GLN A 3 -19.55 31.64 15.23
C GLN A 3 -18.84 30.41 14.71
N LYS A 4 -19.25 29.97 13.53
CA LYS A 4 -18.70 28.86 12.76
C LYS A 4 -17.32 29.28 12.24
N THR A 5 -16.25 28.71 12.78
CA THR A 5 -14.90 28.92 12.26
C THR A 5 -14.72 28.04 11.03
N GLU A 6 -14.85 28.66 9.86
CA GLU A 6 -14.47 28.13 8.55
C GLU A 6 -12.98 27.73 8.62
N ARG A 7 -12.67 26.43 8.63
CA ARG A 7 -11.30 25.96 8.47
C ARG A 7 -10.96 26.04 6.99
N GLU A 8 -10.19 27.06 6.67
CA GLU A 8 -9.59 27.34 5.38
C GLU A 8 -9.00 26.06 4.76
N GLY A 9 -9.56 25.67 3.61
CA GLY A 9 -9.09 24.55 2.82
C GLY A 9 -7.65 24.79 2.40
N LYS A 10 -6.74 23.99 2.97
CA LYS A 10 -5.32 24.01 2.61
C LYS A 10 -5.18 23.56 1.15
N LYS A 11 -5.08 24.52 0.22
CA LYS A 11 -4.66 24.30 -1.16
C LYS A 11 -3.24 23.72 -1.14
N VAL A 12 -3.14 22.41 -1.35
CA VAL A 12 -1.86 21.76 -1.65
C VAL A 12 -1.65 21.91 -3.16
N ASN A 13 -0.90 22.95 -3.54
CA ASN A 13 -0.29 23.02 -4.86
C ASN A 13 0.97 22.16 -4.81
N ASP A 14 0.92 20.97 -5.43
CA ASP A 14 2.14 20.28 -5.82
C ASP A 14 1.93 19.62 -7.19
N THR A 15 2.49 20.29 -8.20
CA THR A 15 2.51 19.87 -9.59
C THR A 15 3.52 18.72 -9.70
N SER A 16 3.04 17.52 -9.45
CA SER A 16 3.66 16.29 -9.91
C SER A 16 2.53 15.47 -10.50
N ASP A 17 2.77 14.79 -11.62
CA ASP A 17 1.92 13.70 -12.12
C ASP A 17 2.01 12.54 -11.11
N LYS A 18 1.55 12.82 -9.88
CA LYS A 18 1.54 11.93 -8.75
C LYS A 18 0.49 10.92 -9.14
N LEU A 19 0.92 9.69 -9.44
CA LEU A 19 0.04 8.55 -9.61
C LEU A 19 -0.96 8.59 -8.44
N MET A 20 -2.18 9.01 -8.74
CA MET A 20 -3.23 9.18 -7.77
C MET A 20 -3.69 7.78 -7.43
N LEU A 21 -3.06 7.21 -6.41
CA LEU A 21 -3.50 5.96 -5.82
C LEU A 21 -4.91 6.18 -5.29
N THR A 22 -5.80 5.30 -5.69
CA THR A 22 -7.14 5.21 -5.12
C THR A 22 -7.02 4.91 -3.63
N GLU A 23 -8.05 5.29 -2.86
CA GLU A 23 -8.08 5.00 -1.43
C GLU A 23 -7.97 3.49 -1.16
N GLU A 24 -8.55 2.67 -2.03
CA GLU A 24 -8.42 1.21 -1.98
C GLU A 24 -6.96 0.78 -2.11
N GLU A 25 -6.24 1.23 -3.14
CA GLU A 25 -4.82 0.90 -3.32
C GLU A 25 -3.98 1.27 -2.10
N VAL A 26 -4.23 2.45 -1.52
CA VAL A 26 -3.56 2.90 -0.28
C VAL A 26 -3.84 1.93 0.87
N ARG A 27 -5.09 1.54 1.10
CA ARG A 27 -5.45 0.58 2.17
C ARG A 27 -4.76 -0.76 1.97
N TYR A 28 -4.73 -1.28 0.75
CA TYR A 28 -4.09 -2.54 0.42
C TYR A 28 -2.57 -2.49 0.65
N MET A 29 -1.90 -1.41 0.25
CA MET A 29 -0.47 -1.22 0.55
C MET A 29 -0.20 -1.12 2.04
N LEU A 30 -1.03 -0.41 2.80
CA LEU A 30 -0.89 -0.31 4.25
C LEU A 30 -1.08 -1.66 4.95
N HIS A 31 -2.06 -2.47 4.53
CA HIS A 31 -2.22 -3.82 5.07
C HIS A 31 -1.05 -4.76 4.75
N ALA A 32 -0.51 -4.69 3.53
CA ALA A 32 0.70 -5.42 3.19
C ALA A 32 1.90 -4.97 4.03
N ALA A 33 2.02 -3.66 4.31
CA ALA A 33 3.09 -3.09 5.10
C ALA A 33 2.99 -3.51 6.58
N ASP A 34 1.78 -3.50 7.14
CA ASP A 34 1.48 -3.96 8.50
C ASP A 34 1.87 -5.43 8.67
N SER A 35 1.59 -6.26 7.65
CA SER A 35 1.96 -7.69 7.65
C SER A 35 3.47 -7.93 7.74
N ILE A 36 4.32 -6.95 7.40
CA ILE A 36 5.79 -7.09 7.40
C ILE A 36 6.51 -6.12 8.34
N ALA A 37 5.78 -5.30 9.09
CA ALA A 37 6.34 -4.25 9.93
C ALA A 37 7.37 -4.83 10.92
N GLY A 38 8.61 -4.31 10.89
CA GLY A 38 9.70 -4.78 11.74
C GLY A 38 10.35 -6.12 11.33
N CYS A 39 9.80 -6.82 10.34
CA CYS A 39 10.27 -8.15 9.90
C CYS A 39 10.85 -8.17 8.48
N ALA A 40 10.40 -7.28 7.59
CA ALA A 40 10.91 -7.21 6.21
C ALA A 40 10.75 -5.82 5.57
N GLY A 41 11.35 -5.63 4.38
CA GLY A 41 11.35 -4.37 3.64
C GLY A 41 10.51 -4.38 2.36
N ARG A 42 10.71 -3.36 1.53
CA ARG A 42 9.98 -3.08 0.27
C ARG A 42 9.87 -4.26 -0.68
N THR A 43 10.93 -5.08 -0.80
CA THR A 43 10.91 -6.27 -1.66
C THR A 43 9.89 -7.31 -1.18
N MET A 44 9.73 -7.49 0.13
CA MET A 44 8.72 -8.41 0.67
C MET A 44 7.31 -7.86 0.46
N LEU A 45 7.14 -6.54 0.66
CA LEU A 45 5.88 -5.84 0.36
C LEU A 45 5.43 -6.11 -1.09
N ALA A 46 6.32 -5.89 -2.06
CA ALA A 46 6.03 -6.11 -3.46
C ALA A 46 5.71 -7.58 -3.78
N LYS A 47 6.37 -8.52 -3.10
CA LYS A 47 6.07 -9.96 -3.23
C LYS A 47 4.68 -10.31 -2.70
N ILE A 48 4.25 -9.72 -1.57
CA ILE A 48 2.88 -9.88 -1.05
C ILE A 48 1.88 -9.34 -2.07
N LEU A 49 2.02 -8.08 -2.47
CA LEU A 49 1.11 -7.44 -3.42
C LEU A 49 1.05 -8.17 -4.77
N LYS A 50 2.16 -8.76 -5.21
CA LYS A 50 2.21 -9.58 -6.43
C LYS A 50 1.55 -10.97 -6.26
N GLY A 51 1.44 -11.49 -5.05
CA GLY A 51 1.01 -12.87 -4.78
C GLY A 51 2.13 -13.89 -5.03
N SER A 52 3.36 -13.55 -4.63
CA SER A 52 4.54 -14.39 -4.82
C SER A 52 4.50 -15.65 -3.96
N ARG A 53 4.84 -16.80 -4.54
CA ARG A 53 4.99 -18.09 -3.83
C ARG A 53 6.37 -18.27 -3.20
N ASP A 54 7.01 -17.18 -2.78
CA ASP A 54 8.33 -17.23 -2.15
C ASP A 54 8.27 -18.06 -0.86
N LYS A 55 9.23 -18.97 -0.68
CA LYS A 55 9.25 -19.90 0.46
C LYS A 55 9.25 -19.17 1.80
N LYS A 56 9.97 -18.05 1.92
CA LYS A 56 10.00 -17.26 3.17
C LYS A 56 8.67 -16.55 3.40
N LEU A 57 8.04 -16.06 2.32
CA LEU A 57 6.73 -15.43 2.41
C LEU A 57 5.68 -16.40 2.95
N LEU A 58 5.64 -17.62 2.38
CA LEU A 58 4.71 -18.67 2.81
C LEU A 58 5.03 -19.19 4.21
N ALA A 59 6.32 -19.33 4.57
CA ALA A 59 6.72 -19.75 5.92
C ALA A 59 6.31 -18.74 7.00
N LEU A 60 6.18 -17.46 6.64
CA LEU A 60 5.71 -16.39 7.53
C LEU A 60 4.18 -16.20 7.49
N GLY A 61 3.43 -17.01 6.72
CA GLY A 61 1.98 -16.90 6.60
C GLY A 61 1.50 -15.62 5.90
N LEU A 62 2.38 -14.91 5.19
CA LEU A 62 2.06 -13.62 4.57
C LEU A 62 1.08 -13.73 3.39
N ASN A 63 0.80 -14.95 2.94
CA ASN A 63 -0.23 -15.24 1.94
C ASN A 63 -1.66 -15.16 2.49
N ASP A 64 -1.84 -15.08 3.81
CA ASP A 64 -3.16 -14.93 4.44
C ASP A 64 -3.61 -13.46 4.53
N SER A 65 -2.70 -12.52 4.24
CA SER A 65 -3.01 -11.10 4.15
C SER A 65 -4.05 -10.85 3.05
N ILE A 66 -5.06 -10.01 3.33
CA ILE A 66 -6.04 -9.62 2.31
C ILE A 66 -5.37 -8.95 1.09
N ALA A 67 -4.19 -8.36 1.30
CA ALA A 67 -3.43 -7.71 0.24
C ALA A 67 -2.61 -8.65 -0.64
N TYR A 68 -2.60 -9.95 -0.32
CA TYR A 68 -1.87 -10.94 -1.09
C TYR A 68 -2.44 -11.07 -2.51
N GLY A 69 -1.62 -10.73 -3.50
CA GLY A 69 -2.00 -10.82 -4.91
C GLY A 69 -2.89 -9.69 -5.42
N TYR A 70 -3.05 -8.58 -4.67
CA TYR A 70 -3.81 -7.42 -5.12
C TYR A 70 -3.33 -6.89 -6.50
N TYR A 71 -2.01 -6.81 -6.69
CA TYR A 71 -1.36 -6.47 -7.96
C TYR A 71 -0.87 -7.71 -8.73
N ARG A 72 -1.58 -8.85 -8.65
CA ARG A 72 -1.17 -10.10 -9.34
C ARG A 72 -0.98 -9.94 -10.85
N ARG A 73 -1.59 -8.94 -11.49
CA ARG A 73 -1.42 -8.66 -12.92
C ARG A 73 -0.18 -7.82 -13.25
N LEU A 74 0.37 -7.08 -12.30
CA LEU A 74 1.54 -6.23 -12.50
C LEU A 74 2.85 -7.02 -12.38
N THR A 75 3.94 -6.55 -12.98
CA THR A 75 5.28 -7.06 -12.69
C THR A 75 5.77 -6.51 -11.36
N ILE A 76 6.76 -7.14 -10.73
CA ILE A 76 7.38 -6.57 -9.51
C ILE A 76 7.97 -5.18 -9.81
N ALA A 77 8.57 -4.99 -10.98
CA ALA A 77 9.10 -3.71 -11.43
C ALA A 77 8.03 -2.60 -11.59
N ASN A 78 6.76 -2.97 -11.80
CA ASN A 78 5.66 -2.00 -11.83
C ASN A 78 5.11 -1.70 -10.43
N ILE A 79 5.47 -2.50 -9.41
CA ILE A 79 5.04 -2.34 -8.02
C ILE A 79 6.11 -1.59 -7.20
N THR A 80 7.39 -1.71 -7.55
CA THR A 80 8.55 -1.12 -6.87
C THR A 80 9.17 0.02 -7.65
#